data_AF-A0AAW9DCR6-F1
#
_entry.id   AF-A0AAW9DCR6-F1
#
_cell.length_a   1.000
_cell.length_b   1.000
_cell.length_c   1.000
_cell.angle_alpha   90.00
_cell.angle_beta   90.00
_cell.angle_gamma   90.00
#
_symmetry.space_group_name_H-M   'P 1'
#
loop_
_entity.id
_entity.type
_entity.pdbx_description
1 polymer ?
#
loop_
_entity_poly.entity_id
_entity_poly.type
_entity_poly.pdbx_seq_one_letter_code
_entity_poly.pdbx_strand_id
1 'polypeptide(L)'
;MSLESLGVFGDSFNVLTSLFTGLAFAGVIISVILQTQELKEARTEFKGQKEALQNQEFDNKFFQMLNLLNNITENFNIESDGKQYQGKETFEFLKNKFQECIQNENYQSQNNEKFLDFQSAFNNFNNSYDTTFKYYFINLYQILKYINVYIEDEEEAKEYTNMLRAQLTKNQLVLLAYNAIGVQDFTTNDYQLLVEKYSFFEHLRYNDFCENANIIQTVNTILVKYADKAFDKNQGLIDEIAKHR
;
A
#
# COMPACT_ATOMS: atom_id res chain seq x y z
N MET A 1 -48.32 -23.51 -75.86
CA MET A 1 -48.51 -23.53 -74.40
C MET A 1 -49.81 -22.80 -74.10
N SER A 2 -50.79 -23.45 -73.48
CA SER A 2 -52.03 -22.80 -73.06
C SER A 2 -51.75 -21.89 -71.86
N LEU A 3 -52.49 -20.79 -71.74
CA LEU A 3 -52.41 -19.86 -70.59
C LEU A 3 -52.51 -20.60 -69.23
N GLU A 4 -53.24 -21.70 -69.20
CA GLU A 4 -53.44 -22.57 -68.04
C GLU A 4 -52.15 -23.24 -67.56
N SER A 5 -51.32 -23.75 -68.48
CA SER A 5 -50.01 -24.35 -68.14
C SER A 5 -48.98 -23.33 -67.62
N LEU A 6 -49.11 -22.07 -68.03
CA LEU A 6 -48.28 -20.95 -67.55
C LEU A 6 -48.74 -20.45 -66.17
N GLY A 7 -50.05 -20.48 -65.90
CA GLY A 7 -50.62 -20.16 -64.58
C GLY A 7 -50.22 -21.15 -63.49
N VAL A 8 -50.36 -22.46 -63.74
CA VAL A 8 -49.98 -23.53 -62.78
C VAL A 8 -48.47 -23.56 -62.52
N PHE A 9 -47.66 -23.25 -63.54
CA PHE A 9 -46.23 -23.05 -63.38
C PHE A 9 -45.94 -21.83 -62.48
N GLY A 10 -46.57 -20.68 -62.74
CA GLY A 10 -46.47 -19.48 -61.90
C GLY A 10 -46.86 -19.72 -60.44
N ASP A 11 -47.93 -20.49 -60.18
CA ASP A 11 -48.36 -20.83 -58.81
C ASP A 11 -47.34 -21.71 -58.07
N SER A 12 -46.66 -22.63 -58.77
CA SER A 12 -45.57 -23.42 -58.19
C SER A 12 -44.35 -22.57 -57.84
N PHE A 13 -44.04 -21.55 -58.66
CA PHE A 13 -43.00 -20.55 -58.34
C PHE A 13 -43.39 -19.65 -57.17
N ASN A 14 -44.67 -19.34 -56.99
CA ASN A 14 -45.14 -18.58 -55.83
C ASN A 14 -44.96 -19.37 -54.52
N VAL A 15 -45.28 -20.67 -54.52
CA VAL A 15 -45.06 -21.56 -53.36
C VAL A 15 -43.56 -21.70 -53.05
N LEU A 16 -42.74 -21.90 -54.08
CA LEU A 16 -41.29 -22.03 -53.94
C LEU A 16 -40.65 -20.74 -53.41
N THR A 17 -41.07 -19.58 -53.93
CA THR A 17 -40.61 -18.26 -53.47
C THR A 17 -41.00 -18.02 -52.02
N SER A 18 -42.23 -18.33 -51.63
CA SER A 18 -42.71 -18.20 -50.25
C SER A 18 -41.92 -19.09 -49.28
N LEU A 19 -41.57 -20.31 -49.71
CA LEU A 19 -40.71 -21.21 -48.94
C LEU A 19 -39.29 -20.64 -48.77
N PHE A 20 -38.67 -20.15 -49.85
CA PHE A 20 -37.36 -19.51 -49.78
C PHE A 20 -37.36 -18.24 -48.91
N THR A 21 -38.41 -17.43 -48.96
CA THR A 21 -38.56 -16.26 -48.07
C THR A 21 -38.69 -16.68 -46.61
N GLY A 22 -39.49 -17.72 -46.31
CA GLY A 22 -39.59 -18.27 -44.96
C GLY A 22 -38.28 -18.82 -44.42
N LEU A 23 -37.52 -19.54 -45.26
CA LEU A 23 -36.19 -20.05 -44.91
C LEU A 23 -35.16 -18.94 -44.74
N ALA A 24 -35.18 -17.91 -45.60
CA ALA A 24 -34.32 -16.74 -45.46
C ALA A 24 -34.61 -15.98 -44.16
N PHE A 25 -35.89 -15.81 -43.82
CA PHE A 25 -36.30 -15.20 -42.56
C PHE A 25 -35.89 -16.04 -41.34
N ALA A 26 -36.04 -17.36 -41.40
CA ALA A 26 -35.54 -18.27 -40.37
C ALA A 26 -34.02 -18.17 -40.23
N GLY A 27 -33.28 -18.08 -41.34
CA GLY A 27 -31.85 -17.84 -41.36
C GLY A 27 -31.47 -16.54 -40.64
N VAL A 28 -32.18 -15.44 -40.91
CA VAL A 28 -31.98 -14.16 -40.21
C VAL A 28 -32.26 -14.27 -38.70
N ILE A 29 -33.35 -14.94 -38.30
CA ILE A 29 -33.65 -15.17 -36.87
C ILE A 29 -32.52 -15.95 -36.20
N ILE A 30 -32.05 -17.02 -36.82
CA ILE A 30 -30.93 -17.83 -36.31
C ILE A 30 -29.68 -16.96 -36.19
N SER A 31 -29.36 -16.15 -37.22
CA SER A 31 -28.23 -15.21 -37.18
C SER A 31 -28.36 -14.20 -36.04
N VAL A 32 -29.54 -13.64 -35.79
CA VAL A 32 -29.77 -12.69 -34.68
C VAL A 32 -29.57 -13.37 -33.32
N ILE A 33 -30.03 -14.62 -33.17
CA ILE A 33 -29.83 -15.40 -31.94
C ILE A 33 -28.33 -15.66 -31.72
N LEU A 34 -27.59 -16.10 -32.74
CA LEU A 34 -26.15 -16.33 -32.66
C LEU A 34 -25.38 -15.06 -32.32
N GLN A 35 -25.67 -13.94 -32.99
CA GLN A 35 -25.06 -12.63 -32.70
C GLN A 35 -25.33 -12.18 -31.25
N THR A 36 -26.52 -12.46 -30.73
CA THR A 36 -26.87 -12.13 -29.34
C THR A 36 -26.07 -12.97 -28.35
N GLN A 37 -25.79 -14.23 -28.67
CA GLN A 37 -24.94 -15.11 -27.87
C GLN A 37 -23.47 -14.64 -27.89
N GLU A 38 -22.92 -14.36 -29.07
CA GLU A 38 -21.56 -13.82 -29.22
C GLU A 38 -21.37 -12.50 -28.45
N LEU A 39 -22.34 -11.59 -28.53
CA LEU A 39 -22.29 -10.33 -27.77
C LEU A 39 -22.31 -10.57 -26.25
N LYS A 40 -22.99 -11.61 -25.78
CA LYS A 40 -23.03 -11.97 -24.36
C LYS A 40 -21.69 -12.55 -23.90
N GLU A 41 -21.08 -13.40 -24.71
CA GLU A 41 -19.76 -13.98 -24.46
C GLU A 41 -18.68 -12.89 -24.49
N ALA A 42 -18.67 -12.05 -25.52
CA ALA A 42 -17.76 -10.91 -25.64
C ALA A 42 -17.88 -9.93 -24.47
N ARG A 43 -19.10 -9.66 -23.96
CA ARG A 43 -19.29 -8.83 -22.75
C ARG A 43 -18.70 -9.47 -21.50
N THR A 44 -18.77 -10.80 -21.40
CA THR A 44 -18.24 -11.53 -20.25
C THR A 44 -16.72 -11.52 -20.28
N GLU A 45 -16.13 -11.80 -21.44
CA GLU A 45 -14.69 -11.72 -21.65
C GLU A 45 -14.16 -10.29 -21.41
N PHE A 46 -14.85 -9.27 -21.95
CA PHE A 46 -14.47 -7.88 -21.75
C PHE A 46 -14.47 -7.46 -20.27
N LYS A 47 -15.41 -7.96 -19.46
CA LYS A 47 -15.40 -7.74 -18.01
C LYS A 47 -14.18 -8.36 -17.36
N GLY A 48 -13.88 -9.63 -17.66
CA GLY A 48 -12.69 -10.31 -17.14
C GLY A 48 -11.38 -9.64 -17.56
N GLN A 49 -11.28 -9.20 -18.82
CA GLN A 49 -10.12 -8.42 -19.29
C GLN A 49 -9.98 -7.09 -18.56
N LYS A 50 -11.09 -6.39 -18.29
CA LYS A 50 -11.07 -5.12 -17.55
C LYS A 50 -10.58 -5.33 -16.11
N GLU A 51 -11.06 -6.35 -15.42
CA GLU A 51 -10.63 -6.69 -14.06
C GLU A 51 -9.13 -7.06 -14.04
N ALA A 52 -8.69 -7.91 -14.97
CA ALA A 52 -7.27 -8.26 -15.10
C ALA A 52 -6.38 -7.04 -15.39
N LEU A 53 -6.85 -6.11 -16.24
CA LEU A 53 -6.13 -4.88 -16.54
C LEU A 53 -6.04 -3.97 -15.30
N GLN A 54 -7.10 -3.87 -14.49
CA GLN A 54 -7.08 -3.09 -13.26
C GLN A 54 -6.05 -3.64 -12.26
N ASN A 55 -5.96 -4.96 -12.11
CA ASN A 55 -4.96 -5.60 -11.27
C ASN A 55 -3.55 -5.34 -11.80
N GLN A 56 -3.35 -5.43 -13.12
CA GLN A 56 -2.06 -5.13 -13.74
C GLN A 56 -1.66 -3.65 -13.59
N GLU A 57 -2.59 -2.72 -13.71
CA GLU A 57 -2.37 -1.29 -13.46
C GLU A 57 -1.98 -1.05 -12.00
N PHE A 58 -2.63 -1.76 -11.08
CA PHE A 58 -2.28 -1.73 -9.66
C PHE A 58 -0.85 -2.21 -9.42
N ASP A 59 -0.50 -3.40 -9.90
CA ASP A 59 0.83 -3.99 -9.77
C ASP A 59 1.91 -3.05 -10.30
N ASN A 60 1.71 -2.55 -11.52
CA ASN A 60 2.64 -1.64 -12.16
C ASN A 60 2.86 -0.39 -11.32
N LYS A 61 1.80 0.22 -10.79
CA LYS A 61 1.90 1.42 -9.97
C LYS A 61 2.55 1.12 -8.61
N PHE A 62 2.20 0.00 -7.97
CA PHE A 62 2.83 -0.45 -6.73
C PHE A 62 4.34 -0.62 -6.91
N PHE A 63 4.78 -1.37 -7.93
CA PHE A 63 6.21 -1.59 -8.18
C PHE A 63 6.94 -0.30 -8.60
N GLN A 64 6.29 0.61 -9.32
CA GLN A 64 6.85 1.94 -9.61
C GLN A 64 7.08 2.76 -8.33
N MET A 65 6.11 2.78 -7.42
CA MET A 65 6.25 3.47 -6.13
C MET A 65 7.30 2.81 -5.24
N LEU A 66 7.38 1.47 -5.24
CA LEU A 66 8.42 0.73 -4.53
C LEU A 66 9.82 1.05 -5.06
N ASN A 67 9.98 1.09 -6.38
CA ASN A 67 11.23 1.50 -7.03
C ASN A 67 11.58 2.96 -6.70
N LEU A 68 10.60 3.86 -6.67
CA LEU A 68 10.82 5.24 -6.24
C LEU A 68 11.33 5.31 -4.79
N LEU A 69 10.74 4.53 -3.87
CA LEU A 69 11.19 4.46 -2.47
C LEU A 69 12.63 3.94 -2.36
N ASN A 70 12.99 2.92 -3.14
CA ASN A 70 14.35 2.39 -3.21
C ASN A 70 15.32 3.42 -3.79
N ASN A 71 14.94 4.12 -4.86
CA ASN A 71 15.74 5.20 -5.43
C ASN A 71 15.96 6.35 -4.43
N ILE A 72 14.93 6.74 -3.67
CA ILE A 72 15.08 7.73 -2.59
C ILE A 72 16.07 7.22 -1.55
N THR A 73 15.97 5.94 -1.17
CA THR A 73 16.91 5.30 -0.22
C THR A 73 18.34 5.39 -0.74
N GLU A 74 18.60 4.91 -1.95
CA GLU A 74 19.95 4.84 -2.54
C GLU A 74 20.60 6.21 -2.75
N ASN A 75 19.79 7.22 -3.10
CA ASN A 75 20.25 8.59 -3.30
C ASN A 75 20.24 9.42 -2.01
N PHE A 76 19.80 8.86 -0.88
CA PHE A 76 19.84 9.57 0.38
C PHE A 76 21.31 9.74 0.79
N ASN A 77 21.77 10.99 0.86
CA ASN A 77 23.06 11.35 1.42
C ASN A 77 22.91 12.35 2.57
N ILE A 78 23.80 12.22 3.56
CA ILE A 78 23.93 13.17 4.67
C ILE A 78 25.41 13.37 4.93
N GLU A 79 25.83 14.62 5.01
CA GLU A 79 27.16 15.00 5.49
C GLU A 79 27.06 15.51 6.92
N SER A 80 27.82 14.90 7.83
CA SER A 80 27.94 15.35 9.23
C SER A 80 29.37 15.20 9.68
N ASP A 81 29.94 16.26 10.27
CA ASP A 81 31.29 16.28 10.83
C ASP A 81 32.39 15.82 9.83
N GLY A 82 32.22 16.16 8.55
CA GLY A 82 33.14 15.78 7.48
C GLY A 82 33.05 14.31 7.05
N LYS A 83 32.10 13.54 7.59
CA LYS A 83 31.78 12.18 7.16
C LYS A 83 30.51 12.17 6.32
N GLN A 84 30.57 11.47 5.18
CA GLN A 84 29.42 11.20 4.33
C GLN A 84 28.75 9.89 4.74
N TYR A 85 27.42 9.91 4.77
CA TYR A 85 26.58 8.74 4.91
C TYR A 85 25.70 8.66 3.65
N GLN A 86 25.59 7.49 3.02
CA GLN A 86 24.85 7.28 1.79
C GLN A 86 23.98 6.02 1.84
N GLY A 87 22.79 6.06 1.26
CA GLY A 87 21.98 4.85 1.17
C GLY A 87 21.44 4.44 2.54
N LYS A 88 21.46 3.13 2.82
CA LYS A 88 20.91 2.56 4.07
C LYS A 88 21.62 3.02 5.35
N GLU A 89 22.90 3.39 5.30
CA GLU A 89 23.63 3.87 6.49
C GLU A 89 23.15 5.25 6.97
N THR A 90 22.53 6.07 6.11
CA THR A 90 21.92 7.34 6.53
C THR A 90 20.84 7.11 7.59
N PHE A 91 20.07 6.02 7.50
CA PHE A 91 19.01 5.72 8.46
C PHE A 91 19.55 5.27 9.82
N GLU A 92 20.73 4.66 9.86
CA GLU A 92 21.42 4.38 11.12
C GLU A 92 21.88 5.67 11.78
N PHE A 93 22.50 6.56 11.00
CA PHE A 93 22.89 7.88 11.47
C PHE A 93 21.69 8.68 12.00
N LEU A 94 20.60 8.73 11.24
CA LEU A 94 19.38 9.45 11.62
C LEU A 94 18.74 8.85 12.87
N LYS A 95 18.69 7.53 13.02
CA LYS A 95 18.21 6.88 14.23
C LYS A 95 19.01 7.33 15.44
N ASN A 96 20.34 7.30 15.35
CA ASN A 96 21.21 7.71 16.45
C ASN A 96 21.04 9.19 16.78
N LYS A 97 20.97 10.06 15.76
CA LYS A 97 20.69 11.49 15.96
C LYS A 97 19.34 11.77 16.60
N PHE A 98 18.32 11.00 16.22
CA PHE A 98 17.02 11.14 16.85
C PHE A 98 17.03 10.71 18.32
N GLN A 99 17.73 9.61 18.64
CA GLN A 99 17.93 9.18 20.03
C GLN A 99 18.72 10.21 20.86
N GLU A 100 19.72 10.87 20.26
CA GLU A 100 20.44 12.00 20.89
C GLU A 100 19.48 13.17 21.18
N CYS A 101 18.57 13.52 20.26
CA CYS A 101 17.54 14.53 20.51
C CYS A 101 16.66 14.15 21.71
N ILE A 102 16.16 12.91 21.76
CA ILE A 102 15.35 12.44 22.90
C ILE A 102 16.13 12.53 24.22
N GLN A 103 17.40 12.12 24.21
CA GLN A 103 18.25 12.17 25.40
C GLN A 103 18.43 13.62 25.88
N ASN A 104 18.67 14.56 24.98
CA ASN A 104 18.83 15.97 25.31
C ASN A 104 17.56 16.57 25.92
N GLU A 105 16.39 16.32 25.32
CA GLU A 105 15.11 16.76 25.88
C GLU A 105 14.85 16.16 27.26
N ASN A 106 15.10 14.85 27.42
CA ASN A 106 14.96 14.15 28.70
C ASN A 106 15.83 14.74 29.82
N TYR A 107 17.02 15.27 29.50
CA TYR A 107 17.88 15.95 30.48
C TYR A 107 17.42 17.37 30.80
N GLN A 108 16.86 18.07 29.82
CA GLN A 108 16.40 19.46 30.00
C GLN A 108 15.04 19.51 30.72
N SER A 109 14.22 18.48 30.56
CA SER A 109 12.89 18.39 31.16
C SER A 109 12.97 18.20 32.68
N GLN A 110 12.35 19.13 33.41
CA GLN A 110 12.16 19.03 34.87
C GLN A 110 10.88 18.26 35.24
N ASN A 111 10.04 17.90 34.26
CA ASN A 111 8.74 17.27 34.46
C ASN A 111 8.79 15.79 34.00
N ASN A 112 7.93 14.94 34.58
CA ASN A 112 7.88 13.51 34.23
C ASN A 112 7.08 13.21 32.95
N GLU A 113 6.78 14.21 32.12
CA GLU A 113 5.93 14.05 30.91
C GLU A 113 6.74 13.61 29.68
N LYS A 114 7.13 12.34 29.66
CA LYS A 114 8.00 11.76 28.62
C LYS A 114 7.47 11.84 27.20
N PHE A 115 6.16 11.95 27.00
CA PHE A 115 5.61 12.14 25.66
C PHE A 115 5.86 13.56 25.13
N LEU A 116 5.81 14.59 25.99
CA LEU A 116 6.16 15.95 25.57
C LEU A 116 7.65 16.03 25.21
N ASP A 117 8.52 15.37 25.99
CA ASP A 117 9.95 15.28 25.68
C ASP A 117 10.17 14.66 24.28
N PHE A 118 9.41 13.62 23.93
CA PHE A 118 9.43 13.03 22.59
C PHE A 118 8.95 14.01 21.50
N GLN A 119 7.85 14.72 21.71
CA GLN A 119 7.32 15.66 20.72
C GLN A 119 8.32 16.79 20.46
N SER A 120 8.93 17.34 21.51
CA SER A 120 10.00 18.34 21.39
C SER A 120 11.21 17.79 20.63
N ALA A 121 11.65 16.57 20.96
CA ALA A 121 12.75 15.92 20.27
C ALA A 121 12.45 15.68 18.78
N PHE A 122 11.22 15.27 18.47
CA PHE A 122 10.75 15.03 17.10
C PHE A 122 10.70 16.32 16.28
N ASN A 123 10.20 17.41 16.86
CA ASN A 123 10.21 18.72 16.21
C ASN A 123 11.62 19.22 15.96
N ASN A 124 12.53 19.08 16.94
CA ASN A 124 13.94 19.48 16.79
C ASN A 124 14.68 18.65 15.74
N PHE A 125 14.42 17.34 15.71
CA PHE A 125 14.97 16.45 14.71
C PHE A 125 14.47 16.78 13.31
N ASN A 126 13.16 16.99 13.14
CA ASN A 126 12.60 17.38 11.84
C ASN A 126 13.19 18.72 11.38
N ASN A 127 13.27 19.74 12.24
CA ASN A 127 13.88 21.02 11.87
C ASN A 127 15.35 20.88 11.41
N SER A 128 16.06 19.85 11.87
CA SER A 128 17.46 19.60 11.53
C SER A 128 17.65 18.77 10.25
N TYR A 129 16.68 17.91 9.89
CA TYR A 129 16.81 16.92 8.82
C TYR A 129 15.60 16.89 7.85
N ASP A 130 14.77 17.93 7.83
CA ASP A 130 13.37 17.93 7.37
C ASP A 130 13.18 17.35 5.95
N THR A 131 14.02 17.74 5.00
CA THR A 131 13.66 17.60 3.60
C THR A 131 13.60 16.13 3.15
N THR A 132 14.73 15.42 3.13
CA THR A 132 14.80 14.08 2.52
C THR A 132 14.18 12.99 3.41
N PHE A 133 14.35 13.10 4.73
CA PHE A 133 13.75 12.17 5.71
C PHE A 133 12.23 12.17 5.61
N LYS A 134 11.61 13.36 5.58
CA LYS A 134 10.16 13.49 5.47
C LYS A 134 9.63 12.97 4.14
N TYR A 135 10.31 13.28 3.03
CA TYR A 135 9.90 12.75 1.72
C TYR A 135 9.94 11.22 1.67
N TYR A 136 10.94 10.59 2.31
CA TYR A 136 11.00 9.14 2.41
C TYR A 136 9.77 8.56 3.13
N PHE A 137 9.45 9.06 4.33
CA PHE A 137 8.32 8.54 5.10
C PHE A 137 6.96 8.89 4.50
N ILE A 138 6.84 10.01 3.79
CA ILE A 138 5.64 10.34 3.00
C ILE A 138 5.46 9.32 1.88
N ASN A 139 6.51 8.98 1.12
CA ASN A 139 6.39 8.00 0.05
C ASN A 139 6.01 6.62 0.60
N LEU A 140 6.58 6.21 1.72
CA LEU A 140 6.22 4.97 2.39
C LEU A 140 4.73 4.98 2.84
N TYR A 141 4.24 6.09 3.41
CA TYR A 141 2.82 6.26 3.72
C TYR A 141 1.94 6.17 2.48
N GLN A 142 2.33 6.81 1.36
CA GLN A 142 1.54 6.76 0.13
C GLN A 142 1.43 5.34 -0.42
N ILE A 143 2.49 4.51 -0.31
CA ILE A 143 2.41 3.10 -0.72
C ILE A 143 1.43 2.33 0.16
N LEU A 144 1.52 2.48 1.49
CA LEU A 144 0.60 1.81 2.41
C LEU A 144 -0.86 2.24 2.18
N LYS A 145 -1.08 3.54 1.98
CA LYS A 145 -2.39 4.08 1.66
C LYS A 145 -2.91 3.55 0.32
N TYR A 146 -2.05 3.46 -0.68
CA TYR A 146 -2.40 2.93 -2.00
C TYR A 146 -2.87 1.49 -1.91
N ILE A 147 -2.13 0.62 -1.22
CA ILE A 147 -2.53 -0.77 -0.95
C ILE A 147 -3.87 -0.81 -0.22
N ASN A 148 -4.00 -0.07 0.88
CA ASN A 148 -5.20 -0.09 1.73
C ASN A 148 -6.47 0.39 1.02
N VAL A 149 -6.35 1.28 0.04
CA VAL A 149 -7.51 1.83 -0.70
C VAL A 149 -7.93 0.95 -1.87
N TYR A 150 -6.97 0.30 -2.55
CA TYR A 150 -7.24 -0.39 -3.81
C TYR A 150 -7.38 -1.91 -3.66
N ILE A 151 -6.86 -2.51 -2.59
CA ILE A 151 -7.02 -3.94 -2.32
C ILE A 151 -8.06 -4.12 -1.22
N GLU A 152 -9.19 -4.74 -1.58
CA GLU A 152 -10.28 -5.03 -0.65
C GLU A 152 -9.96 -6.25 0.23
N ASP A 153 -9.28 -7.26 -0.32
CA ASP A 153 -8.89 -8.46 0.42
C ASP A 153 -7.71 -8.18 1.35
N GLU A 154 -7.90 -8.47 2.65
CA GLU A 154 -6.90 -8.13 3.66
C GLU A 154 -5.67 -9.06 3.59
N GLU A 155 -5.82 -10.31 3.14
CA GLU A 155 -4.69 -11.22 2.97
C GLU A 155 -3.81 -10.78 1.80
N GLU A 156 -4.42 -10.47 0.65
CA GLU A 156 -3.74 -9.90 -0.52
C GLU A 156 -3.04 -8.58 -0.16
N ALA A 157 -3.73 -7.66 0.52
CA ALA A 157 -3.12 -6.41 0.99
C ALA A 157 -1.92 -6.67 1.91
N LYS A 158 -2.02 -7.71 2.77
CA LYS A 158 -0.92 -8.13 3.64
C LYS A 158 0.26 -8.69 2.84
N GLU A 159 0.04 -9.34 1.71
CA GLU A 159 1.12 -9.78 0.82
C GLU A 159 1.93 -8.61 0.27
N TYR A 160 1.28 -7.59 -0.32
CA TYR A 160 1.98 -6.40 -0.85
C TYR A 160 2.69 -5.60 0.24
N THR A 161 2.07 -5.45 1.42
CA THR A 161 2.68 -4.75 2.55
C THR A 161 3.89 -5.50 3.10
N ASN A 162 3.87 -6.84 3.08
CA ASN A 162 5.04 -7.66 3.39
C ASN A 162 6.16 -7.48 2.35
N MET A 163 5.84 -7.41 1.06
CA MET A 163 6.83 -7.12 0.01
C MET A 163 7.49 -5.75 0.21
N LEU A 164 6.70 -4.72 0.54
CA LEU A 164 7.19 -3.39 0.89
C LEU A 164 8.09 -3.44 2.14
N ARG A 165 7.61 -4.07 3.22
CA ARG A 165 8.35 -4.20 4.48
C ARG A 165 9.69 -4.91 4.29
N ALA A 166 9.76 -5.90 3.41
CA ALA A 166 11.00 -6.62 3.11
C ALA A 166 12.09 -5.74 2.48
N GLN A 167 11.75 -4.57 1.91
CA GLN A 167 12.73 -3.60 1.42
C GLN A 167 13.36 -2.75 2.53
N LEU A 168 12.74 -2.72 3.71
CA LEU A 168 13.12 -1.85 4.82
C LEU A 168 14.13 -2.50 5.75
N THR A 169 15.12 -1.72 6.15
CA THR A 169 16.04 -2.08 7.23
C THR A 169 15.38 -1.90 8.60
N LYS A 170 15.96 -2.53 9.63
CA LYS A 170 15.51 -2.34 11.01
C LYS A 170 15.53 -0.87 11.44
N ASN A 171 16.57 -0.13 11.07
CA ASN A 171 16.68 1.30 11.41
C ASN A 171 15.57 2.12 10.75
N GLN A 172 15.18 1.79 9.50
CA GLN A 172 14.03 2.40 8.83
C GLN A 172 12.71 2.08 9.54
N LEU A 173 12.51 0.83 9.98
CA LEU A 173 11.31 0.43 10.73
C LEU A 173 11.23 1.09 12.12
N VAL A 174 12.35 1.27 12.80
CA VAL A 174 12.40 2.00 14.08
C VAL A 174 12.08 3.48 13.87
N LEU A 175 12.69 4.12 12.86
CA LEU A 175 12.37 5.50 12.49
C LEU A 175 10.91 5.67 12.05
N LEU A 176 10.34 4.66 11.36
CA LEU A 176 8.91 4.63 11.01
C LEU A 176 8.03 4.65 12.26
N ALA A 177 8.35 3.82 13.26
CA ALA A 177 7.60 3.77 14.50
C ALA A 177 7.61 5.10 15.25
N TYR A 178 8.73 5.84 15.21
CA TYR A 178 8.79 7.19 15.73
C TYR A 178 8.01 8.19 14.88
N ASN A 179 8.20 8.15 13.55
CA ASN A 179 7.56 9.08 12.63
C ASN A 179 6.02 9.01 12.66
N ALA A 180 5.46 7.81 12.68
CA ALA A 180 4.00 7.60 12.67
C ALA A 180 3.30 8.09 13.96
N ILE A 181 4.01 8.20 15.08
CA ILE A 181 3.51 8.85 16.30
C ILE A 181 3.80 10.35 16.28
N GLY A 182 5.03 10.75 15.94
CA GLY A 182 5.46 12.15 16.00
C GLY A 182 4.73 13.08 15.03
N VAL A 183 4.27 12.57 13.88
CA VAL A 183 3.58 13.39 12.87
C VAL A 183 2.10 13.67 13.19
N GLN A 184 1.54 13.06 14.24
CA GLN A 184 0.12 13.17 14.58
C GLN A 184 -0.29 14.58 15.01
N ASP A 185 0.65 15.39 15.52
CA ASP A 185 0.37 16.80 15.82
C ASP A 185 0.07 17.63 14.56
N PHE A 186 0.37 17.09 13.37
CA PHE A 186 0.23 17.77 12.08
C PHE A 186 -0.69 17.04 11.09
N THR A 187 -1.12 15.81 11.40
CA THR A 187 -1.86 14.94 10.47
C THR A 187 -2.84 14.01 11.22
N THR A 188 -3.73 13.32 10.50
CA THR A 188 -4.55 12.24 11.07
C THR A 188 -3.67 11.08 11.55
N ASN A 189 -4.17 10.24 12.45
CA ASN A 189 -3.49 9.03 12.89
C ASN A 189 -3.45 7.91 11.82
N ASP A 190 -3.79 8.21 10.56
CA ASP A 190 -3.86 7.25 9.46
C ASP A 190 -2.57 6.46 9.30
N TYR A 191 -1.41 7.11 9.48
CA TYR A 191 -0.12 6.40 9.33
C TYR A 191 0.07 5.37 10.44
N GLN A 192 -0.23 5.73 11.69
CA GLN A 192 -0.23 4.79 12.82
C GLN A 192 -1.18 3.61 12.54
N LEU A 193 -2.42 3.90 12.13
CA LEU A 193 -3.42 2.86 11.88
C LEU A 193 -3.01 1.90 10.74
N LEU A 194 -2.34 2.41 9.71
CA LEU A 194 -1.83 1.57 8.61
C LEU A 194 -0.70 0.65 9.07
N VAL A 195 0.27 1.15 9.83
CA VAL A 195 1.38 0.30 10.33
C VAL A 195 0.89 -0.72 11.37
N GLU A 196 -0.15 -0.38 12.12
CA GLU A 196 -0.87 -1.31 13.01
C GLU A 196 -1.58 -2.41 12.21
N LYS A 197 -2.47 -2.02 11.28
CA LYS A 197 -3.26 -2.94 10.45
C LYS A 197 -2.37 -3.99 9.78
N TYR A 198 -1.25 -3.56 9.22
CA TYR A 198 -0.34 -4.42 8.47
C TYR A 198 0.83 -4.98 9.29
N SER A 199 0.80 -4.85 10.62
CA SER A 199 1.76 -5.53 11.49
C SER A 199 3.24 -5.21 11.17
N PHE A 200 3.51 -3.94 10.88
CA PHE A 200 4.78 -3.54 10.27
C PHE A 200 6.01 -3.78 11.16
N PHE A 201 5.81 -3.88 12.48
CA PHE A 201 6.87 -4.01 13.47
C PHE A 201 7.07 -5.44 14.01
N GLU A 202 6.41 -6.44 13.40
CA GLU A 202 6.47 -7.85 13.81
C GLU A 202 7.91 -8.38 13.99
N HIS A 203 8.88 -7.94 13.20
CA HIS A 203 10.27 -8.46 13.26
C HIS A 203 11.24 -7.62 14.09
N LEU A 204 10.76 -6.54 14.73
CA LEU A 204 11.59 -5.69 15.58
C LEU A 204 11.77 -6.29 16.97
N ARG A 205 12.93 -6.06 17.59
CA ARG A 205 13.21 -6.39 18.98
C ARG A 205 13.16 -5.11 19.81
N TYR A 206 12.87 -5.25 21.09
CA TYR A 206 12.87 -4.12 22.01
C TYR A 206 14.18 -3.30 21.95
N ASN A 207 15.33 -3.99 21.96
CA ASN A 207 16.65 -3.35 21.87
C ASN A 207 16.91 -2.64 20.52
N ASP A 208 16.16 -2.95 19.45
CA ASP A 208 16.33 -2.23 18.19
C ASP A 208 15.89 -0.75 18.34
N PHE A 209 14.96 -0.46 19.25
CA PHE A 209 14.47 0.91 19.53
C PHE A 209 15.43 1.70 20.42
N CYS A 210 16.03 1.04 21.41
CA CYS A 210 16.83 1.69 22.44
C CYS A 210 17.70 0.69 23.20
N GLU A 211 19.01 0.94 23.23
CA GLU A 211 19.94 0.32 24.18
C GLU A 211 20.32 1.26 25.34
N ASN A 212 19.99 2.55 25.21
CA ASN A 212 20.40 3.61 26.13
C ASN A 212 19.35 3.82 27.23
N ALA A 213 19.74 3.53 28.49
CA ALA A 213 18.88 3.70 29.66
C ALA A 213 18.22 5.09 29.77
N ASN A 214 18.85 6.14 29.23
CA ASN A 214 18.37 7.51 29.30
C ASN A 214 17.13 7.80 28.43
N ILE A 215 16.81 6.94 27.46
CA ILE A 215 15.66 7.14 26.56
C ILE A 215 14.58 6.06 26.71
N ILE A 216 14.82 5.01 27.49
CA ILE A 216 13.91 3.87 27.68
C ILE A 216 12.49 4.32 28.03
N GLN A 217 12.35 5.23 29.00
CA GLN A 217 11.03 5.68 29.45
C GLN A 217 10.25 6.37 28.32
N THR A 218 10.93 7.23 27.55
CA THR A 218 10.34 7.93 26.40
C THR A 218 9.95 6.95 25.30
N VAL A 219 10.83 6.01 24.98
CA VAL A 219 10.55 4.95 24.00
C VAL A 219 9.34 4.11 24.41
N ASN A 220 9.24 3.73 25.69
CA ASN A 220 8.08 3.02 26.22
C ASN A 220 6.79 3.81 26.05
N THR A 221 6.80 5.11 26.35
CA THR A 221 5.62 5.99 26.16
C THR A 221 5.17 6.06 24.69
N ILE A 222 6.08 5.88 23.73
CA ILE A 222 5.73 5.79 22.30
C ILE A 222 5.17 4.41 21.98
N LEU A 223 5.85 3.35 22.39
CA LEU A 223 5.46 1.97 22.02
C LEU A 223 4.10 1.58 22.58
N VAL A 224 3.73 2.04 23.78
CA VAL A 224 2.40 1.76 24.36
C VAL A 224 1.25 2.42 23.60
N LYS A 225 1.52 3.43 22.76
CA LYS A 225 0.51 4.07 21.91
C LYS A 225 0.07 3.17 20.76
N TYR A 226 0.89 2.18 20.39
CA TYR A 226 0.54 1.22 19.34
C TYR A 226 -0.36 0.10 19.87
N ALA A 227 -1.33 -0.30 19.04
CA ALA A 227 -2.06 -1.54 19.24
C ALA A 227 -1.13 -2.76 19.08
N ASP A 228 -1.41 -3.84 19.81
CA ASP A 228 -0.61 -5.09 19.75
C ASP A 228 -0.52 -5.65 18.32
N LYS A 229 -1.52 -5.34 17.48
CA LYS A 229 -1.57 -5.75 16.07
C LYS A 229 -0.36 -5.24 15.26
N ALA A 230 0.25 -4.11 15.62
CA ALA A 230 1.46 -3.61 14.98
C ALA A 230 2.64 -4.59 15.10
N PHE A 231 2.64 -5.44 16.13
CA PHE A 231 3.68 -6.39 16.47
C PHE A 231 3.28 -7.86 16.16
N ASP A 232 2.00 -8.12 15.89
CA ASP A 232 1.41 -9.41 15.45
C ASP A 232 1.92 -10.61 16.26
N LYS A 233 2.83 -11.41 15.69
CA LYS A 233 3.33 -12.65 16.29
C LYS A 233 4.48 -12.43 17.29
N ASN A 234 4.90 -11.19 17.50
CA ASN A 234 6.04 -10.88 18.36
C ASN A 234 5.64 -10.76 19.83
N GLN A 235 5.33 -11.92 20.43
CA GLN A 235 4.88 -11.96 21.82
C GLN A 235 5.92 -11.37 22.78
N GLY A 236 7.22 -11.57 22.51
CA GLY A 236 8.28 -11.02 23.36
C GLY A 236 8.28 -9.49 23.43
N LEU A 237 8.05 -8.81 22.30
CA LEU A 237 7.95 -7.35 22.27
C LEU A 237 6.63 -6.87 22.89
N ILE A 238 5.52 -7.55 22.61
CA ILE A 238 4.20 -7.24 23.19
C ILE A 238 4.26 -7.34 24.71
N ASP A 239 4.83 -8.42 25.25
CA ASP A 239 4.98 -8.65 26.69
C ASP A 239 5.88 -7.58 27.34
N GLU A 240 6.93 -7.13 26.64
CA GLU A 240 7.80 -6.05 27.13
C GLU A 240 7.05 -4.71 27.18
N ILE A 241 6.28 -4.38 26.14
CA ILE A 241 5.46 -3.15 26.09
C ILE A 241 4.36 -3.19 27.16
N ALA A 242 3.76 -4.36 27.40
CA ALA A 242 2.68 -4.53 28.38
C ALA A 242 3.13 -4.19 29.82
N LYS A 243 4.43 -4.31 30.15
CA LYS A 243 4.98 -3.90 31.46
C LYS A 243 4.90 -2.39 31.70
N HIS A 244 4.65 -1.61 30.67
CA HIS A 244 4.70 -0.14 30.69
C HIS A 244 3.35 0.53 30.37
N ARG A 245 2.30 -0.26 30.13
CA ARG A 245 0.92 0.22 29.95
C ARG A 245 0.24 0.59 31.25
#